data_AF-A0A7X6D5L5-F1
#
_entry.id   AF-A0A7X6D5L5-F1
#
_cell.length_a   1.000
_cell.length_b   1.000
_cell.length_c   1.000
_cell.angle_alpha   90.00
_cell.angle_beta   90.00
_cell.angle_gamma   90.00
#
_symmetry.space_group_name_H-M   'P 1'
#
loop_
_entity.id
_entity.type
_entity.pdbx_description
1 polymer ?
#
loop_
_entity_poly.entity_id
_entity_poly.type
_entity_poly.pdbx_seq_one_letter_code
_entity_poly.pdbx_strand_id
1 'polypeptide(L)'
;MVPFDVHGLGEFLRDQRRQARLSLRQLADAAGVSNPYLSQIERGLRKPSAEILQQIAKGLEISAETLYVRAGILDEEVREDQGTEGPGVIEAVNADPVLTEAQKQALVEIYHSFRRAAAPTGQATGGAGPAPDATAPRPEPRPGPSPDGTRQDHAEQPGSGQDGSDDDSPGRARSTDDQTEK
;
A
#
# COMPACT_ATOMS: atom_id res chain seq x y z
N MET A 1 23.93 5.20 -16.18
CA MET A 1 22.73 5.86 -16.75
C MET A 1 21.72 4.77 -17.03
N VAL A 2 20.76 4.58 -16.13
CA VAL A 2 19.72 3.56 -16.30
C VAL A 2 18.83 3.95 -17.48
N PRO A 3 18.54 3.03 -18.41
CA PRO A 3 17.66 3.31 -19.53
C PRO A 3 16.25 3.56 -19.04
N PHE A 4 15.63 4.64 -19.52
CA PHE A 4 14.23 4.96 -19.20
C PHE A 4 13.32 3.88 -19.81
N ASP A 5 12.57 3.17 -18.97
CA ASP A 5 11.63 2.15 -19.42
C ASP A 5 10.26 2.76 -19.74
N VAL A 6 10.07 3.16 -20.99
CA VAL A 6 8.80 3.74 -21.46
C VAL A 6 7.70 2.68 -21.54
N HIS A 7 8.05 1.42 -21.80
CA HIS A 7 7.05 0.37 -22.04
C HIS A 7 6.49 -0.15 -20.71
N GLY A 8 7.37 -0.49 -19.75
CA GLY A 8 6.96 -0.92 -18.41
C GLY A 8 6.19 0.16 -17.65
N LEU A 9 6.58 1.43 -17.80
CA LEU A 9 5.81 2.56 -17.27
C LEU A 9 4.41 2.65 -17.88
N GLY A 10 4.31 2.51 -19.21
CA GLY A 10 3.03 2.60 -19.93
C GLY A 10 2.04 1.52 -19.50
N GLU A 11 2.51 0.28 -19.38
CA GLU A 11 1.71 -0.84 -18.87
C GLU A 11 1.27 -0.62 -17.42
N PHE A 12 2.19 -0.18 -16.55
CA PHE A 12 1.87 0.13 -15.15
C PHE A 12 0.78 1.19 -15.03
N LEU A 13 0.89 2.29 -15.78
CA LEU A 13 -0.12 3.35 -15.77
C LEU A 13 -1.50 2.86 -16.22
N ARG A 14 -1.52 2.03 -17.26
CA ARG A 14 -2.76 1.42 -17.77
C ARG A 14 -3.41 0.54 -16.71
N ASP A 15 -2.63 -0.23 -15.96
CA ASP A 15 -3.12 -1.12 -14.92
C ASP A 15 -3.61 -0.35 -13.70
N GLN A 16 -2.86 0.64 -13.22
CA GLN A 16 -3.31 1.52 -12.12
C GLN A 16 -4.61 2.23 -12.48
N ARG A 17 -4.73 2.74 -13.71
CA ARG A 17 -5.96 3.37 -14.19
C ARG A 17 -7.15 2.41 -14.16
N ARG A 18 -6.94 1.15 -14.59
CA ARG A 18 -7.98 0.11 -14.57
C ARG A 18 -8.38 -0.28 -13.16
N GLN A 19 -7.42 -0.39 -12.23
CA GLN A 19 -7.68 -0.65 -10.81
C GLN A 19 -8.50 0.46 -10.17
N ALA A 20 -8.18 1.73 -10.49
CA ALA A 20 -8.95 2.90 -10.10
C ALA A 20 -10.30 3.03 -10.82
N ARG A 21 -10.63 2.11 -11.75
CA ARG A 21 -11.85 2.13 -12.58
C ARG A 21 -12.05 3.42 -13.37
N LEU A 22 -10.95 4.08 -13.74
CA LEU A 22 -10.96 5.30 -14.53
C LEU A 22 -10.87 4.97 -16.03
N SER A 23 -11.70 5.64 -16.82
CA SER A 23 -11.46 5.72 -18.26
C SER A 23 -10.22 6.56 -18.55
N LEU A 24 -9.63 6.38 -19.74
CA LEU A 24 -8.49 7.19 -20.18
C LEU A 24 -8.80 8.69 -20.16
N ARG A 25 -10.04 9.05 -20.50
CA ARG A 25 -10.50 10.45 -20.48
C ARG A 25 -10.57 11.00 -19.06
N GLN A 26 -11.16 10.26 -18.13
CA GLN A 26 -11.24 10.67 -16.74
C GLN A 26 -9.85 10.87 -16.12
N LEU A 27 -8.90 9.97 -16.38
CA LEU A 27 -7.53 10.15 -15.88
C LEU A 27 -6.86 11.37 -16.52
N ALA A 28 -7.03 11.57 -17.82
CA ALA A 28 -6.48 12.74 -18.51
C ALA A 28 -7.02 14.06 -17.91
N ASP A 29 -8.33 14.12 -17.68
CA ASP A 29 -8.99 15.28 -17.08
C ASP A 29 -8.50 15.51 -15.63
N ALA A 30 -8.40 14.45 -14.81
CA ALA A 30 -7.92 14.53 -13.43
C ALA A 30 -6.43 14.92 -13.32
N ALA A 31 -5.61 14.46 -14.25
CA ALA A 31 -4.19 14.81 -14.32
C ALA A 31 -3.94 16.17 -15.02
N GLY A 32 -4.94 16.77 -15.66
CA GLY A 32 -4.76 18.02 -16.41
C GLY A 32 -3.89 17.86 -17.67
N VAL A 33 -3.86 16.65 -18.26
CA VAL A 33 -3.10 16.34 -19.48
C VAL A 33 -4.05 16.01 -20.63
N SER A 34 -3.59 16.18 -21.87
CA SER A 34 -4.43 15.83 -23.02
C SER A 34 -4.60 14.31 -23.16
N ASN A 35 -5.82 13.87 -23.48
CA ASN A 35 -6.14 12.46 -23.70
C ASN A 35 -5.26 11.78 -24.79
N PRO A 36 -4.98 12.41 -25.94
CA PRO A 36 -4.07 11.83 -26.95
C PRO A 36 -2.66 11.62 -26.41
N TYR A 37 -2.16 12.54 -25.57
CA TYR A 37 -0.82 12.42 -25.01
C TYR A 37 -0.74 11.30 -23.96
N LEU A 38 -1.72 11.22 -23.05
CA LEU A 38 -1.81 10.11 -22.10
C LEU A 38 -1.91 8.74 -22.80
N SER A 39 -2.67 8.66 -23.90
CA SER A 39 -2.74 7.46 -24.75
C SER A 39 -1.37 7.05 -25.31
N GLN A 40 -0.53 8.02 -25.70
CA GLN A 40 0.81 7.72 -26.20
C GLN A 40 1.74 7.21 -25.08
N ILE A 41 1.60 7.74 -23.87
CA ILE A 41 2.35 7.30 -22.69
C ILE A 41 1.98 5.86 -22.31
N GLU A 42 0.69 5.53 -22.18
CA GLU A 42 0.24 4.16 -21.84
C GLU A 42 0.66 3.08 -22.85
N ARG A 43 1.00 3.49 -24.09
CA ARG A 43 1.49 2.61 -25.15
C ARG A 43 3.01 2.55 -25.24
N GLY A 44 3.73 3.28 -24.38
CA GLY A 44 5.18 3.37 -24.42
C GLY A 44 5.73 4.17 -25.62
N LEU A 45 4.91 4.98 -26.29
CA LEU A 45 5.29 5.72 -27.51
C LEU A 45 5.86 7.12 -27.21
N ARG A 46 5.76 7.56 -25.95
CA ARG A 46 6.22 8.87 -25.49
C ARG A 46 6.82 8.76 -24.10
N LYS A 47 7.97 9.40 -23.94
CA LYS A 47 8.62 9.61 -22.65
C LYS A 47 8.00 10.85 -21.97
N PRO A 48 7.26 10.70 -20.86
CA PRO A 48 6.75 11.85 -20.09
C PRO A 48 7.88 12.56 -19.34
N SER A 49 7.67 13.85 -19.04
CA SER A 49 8.53 14.61 -18.11
C SER A 49 8.16 14.29 -16.65
N ALA A 50 9.03 14.70 -15.71
CA ALA A 50 8.76 14.54 -14.27
C ALA A 50 7.47 15.25 -13.84
N GLU A 51 7.22 16.46 -14.34
CA GLU A 51 6.00 17.22 -14.07
C GLU A 51 4.74 16.47 -14.52
N ILE A 52 4.77 15.89 -15.72
CA ILE A 52 3.67 15.08 -16.25
C ILE A 52 3.44 13.83 -15.39
N LEU A 53 4.51 13.20 -14.92
CA LEU A 53 4.40 12.06 -14.01
C LEU A 53 3.79 12.45 -12.66
N GLN A 54 4.13 13.61 -12.10
CA GLN A 54 3.50 14.12 -10.87
C GLN A 54 2.00 14.37 -11.06
N GLN A 55 1.63 14.98 -12.18
CA GLN A 55 0.24 15.23 -12.55
C GLN A 55 -0.56 13.93 -12.68
N ILE A 56 0.00 12.93 -13.37
CA ILE A 56 -0.62 11.61 -13.52
C ILE A 56 -0.71 10.88 -12.17
N ALA A 57 0.33 10.94 -11.34
CA ALA A 57 0.34 10.35 -10.00
C ALA A 57 -0.78 10.95 -9.13
N LYS A 58 -0.96 12.27 -9.18
CA LYS A 58 -2.05 12.97 -8.50
C LYS A 58 -3.42 12.50 -9.01
N GLY A 59 -3.59 12.36 -10.32
CA GLY A 59 -4.84 11.86 -10.92
C GLY A 59 -5.16 10.40 -10.60
N LEU A 60 -4.14 9.60 -10.27
CA LEU A 60 -4.26 8.20 -9.82
C LEU A 60 -4.27 8.03 -8.29
N GLU A 61 -4.10 9.12 -7.54
CA GLU A 61 -3.96 9.11 -6.07
C GLU A 61 -2.85 8.16 -5.57
N ILE A 62 -1.73 8.10 -6.30
CA ILE A 62 -0.54 7.32 -5.93
C ILE A 62 0.69 8.21 -5.74
N SER A 63 1.72 7.67 -5.09
CA SER A 63 3.00 8.37 -4.97
C SER A 63 3.67 8.55 -6.34
N ALA A 64 4.12 9.77 -6.63
CA ALA A 64 4.89 10.09 -7.82
C ALA A 64 6.25 9.36 -7.84
N GLU A 65 6.79 9.04 -6.68
CA GLU A 65 8.02 8.25 -6.52
C GLU A 65 7.89 6.88 -7.19
N THR A 66 6.75 6.21 -7.00
CA THR A 66 6.48 4.91 -7.63
C THR A 66 6.58 5.01 -9.15
N LEU A 67 6.08 6.10 -9.74
CA LEU A 67 6.17 6.31 -11.19
C LEU A 67 7.60 6.61 -11.63
N TYR A 68 8.39 7.33 -10.84
CA TYR A 68 9.78 7.62 -11.16
C TYR A 68 10.67 6.38 -11.15
N VAL A 69 10.48 5.49 -10.18
CA VAL A 69 11.18 4.19 -10.13
C VAL A 69 10.80 3.36 -11.35
N ARG A 70 9.49 3.25 -11.64
CA ARG A 70 8.99 2.49 -12.81
C ARG A 70 9.44 3.08 -14.14
N ALA A 71 9.64 4.39 -14.21
CA ALA A 71 10.16 5.08 -15.38
C ALA A 71 11.70 4.95 -15.54
N GLY A 72 12.40 4.36 -14.57
CA GLY A 72 13.86 4.32 -14.53
C GLY A 72 14.48 5.72 -14.37
N ILE A 73 13.73 6.67 -13.79
CA ILE A 73 14.23 8.02 -13.45
C ILE A 73 14.85 8.00 -12.05
N LEU A 74 14.31 7.19 -11.15
CA LEU A 74 14.93 6.84 -9.88
C LEU A 74 15.48 5.42 -10.01
N ASP A 75 16.76 5.23 -9.71
CA ASP A 75 17.33 3.89 -9.64
C ASP A 75 16.68 3.16 -8.45
N GLU A 76 16.37 1.87 -8.60
CA GLU A 76 16.05 1.02 -7.44
C GLU A 76 17.27 0.97 -6.49
N GLU A 77 18.49 1.11 -7.03
CA GLU A 77 19.73 1.32 -6.26
C GLU A 77 19.76 2.66 -5.52
N VAL A 78 19.03 3.69 -5.97
CA VAL A 78 18.84 4.95 -5.23
C VAL A 78 17.81 4.78 -4.10
N ARG A 79 17.05 3.68 -4.03
CA ARG A 79 16.44 3.27 -2.75
C ARG A 79 17.46 2.70 -1.77
N GLU A 80 18.48 2.03 -2.28
CA GLU A 80 19.59 1.51 -1.46
C GLU A 80 20.55 2.63 -1.03
N ASP A 81 20.73 3.69 -1.83
CA ASP A 81 21.72 4.76 -1.59
C ASP A 81 21.12 6.16 -1.27
N GLN A 82 19.86 6.47 -1.60
CA GLN A 82 19.18 7.74 -1.24
C GLN A 82 17.71 7.58 -0.82
N GLY A 83 17.33 6.43 -0.28
CA GLY A 83 15.95 6.15 0.15
C GLY A 83 15.81 5.33 1.43
N THR A 84 16.90 5.13 2.17
CA THR A 84 16.84 4.67 3.56
C THR A 84 17.72 5.54 4.45
N GLU A 85 17.37 6.82 4.57
CA GLU A 85 17.11 7.30 5.93
C GLU A 85 15.92 6.50 6.47
N GLY A 86 16.15 5.22 6.79
CA GLY A 86 15.30 4.51 7.72
C GLY A 86 15.34 5.30 9.04
N PRO A 87 14.28 5.21 9.86
CA PRO A 87 14.00 6.12 10.97
C PRO A 87 15.28 6.34 11.76
N GLY A 88 15.59 7.58 12.20
CA GLY A 88 16.85 8.07 12.81
C GLY A 88 17.43 7.26 13.99
N VAL A 89 17.46 5.94 13.85
CA VAL A 89 17.82 4.86 14.75
C VAL A 89 19.29 4.58 14.54
N ILE A 90 19.80 4.54 13.29
CA ILE A 90 21.25 4.49 13.05
C ILE A 90 21.89 5.77 13.65
N GLU A 91 21.30 6.93 13.40
CA GLU A 91 21.77 8.20 13.96
C GLU A 91 21.66 8.22 15.49
N ALA A 92 20.52 7.79 16.07
CA ALA A 92 20.35 7.71 17.51
C ALA A 92 21.30 6.71 18.19
N VAL A 93 21.57 5.56 17.57
CA VAL A 93 22.55 4.57 18.06
C VAL A 93 23.96 5.17 18.03
N ASN A 94 24.32 5.88 16.96
CA ASN A 94 25.63 6.52 16.86
C ASN A 94 25.81 7.68 17.86
N ALA A 95 24.73 8.42 18.14
CA ALA A 95 24.71 9.53 19.07
C ALA A 95 24.64 9.11 20.56
N ASP A 96 24.38 7.84 20.88
CA ASP A 96 24.29 7.36 22.26
C ASP A 96 25.67 7.36 22.95
N PRO A 97 25.87 8.14 24.03
CA PRO A 97 27.14 8.23 24.74
C PRO A 97 27.42 7.02 25.66
N VAL A 98 26.43 6.16 25.93
CA VAL A 98 26.57 4.98 26.79
C VAL A 98 27.17 3.81 26.01
N LEU A 99 26.96 3.77 24.69
CA LEU A 99 27.44 2.70 23.83
C LEU A 99 28.89 2.91 23.41
N THR A 100 29.67 1.83 23.47
CA THR A 100 31.00 1.77 22.85
C THR A 100 30.88 1.66 21.33
N GLU A 101 31.93 2.06 20.61
CA GLU A 101 31.96 1.97 19.14
C GLU A 101 31.72 0.55 18.61
N ALA A 102 32.23 -0.47 19.31
CA ALA A 102 31.97 -1.86 18.97
C ALA A 102 30.49 -2.25 19.14
N GLN A 103 29.82 -1.74 20.19
CA GLN A 103 28.40 -1.99 20.44
C GLN A 103 27.51 -1.27 19.41
N LYS A 104 27.86 -0.03 19.05
CA LYS A 104 27.18 0.72 17.98
C LYS A 104 27.26 -0.03 16.66
N GLN A 105 28.46 -0.48 16.29
CA GLN A 105 28.67 -1.21 15.05
C GLN A 105 27.85 -2.50 14.98
N ALA A 106 27.82 -3.26 16.07
CA ALA A 106 27.03 -4.49 16.15
C ALA A 106 25.52 -4.25 16.03
N LEU A 107 24.98 -3.21 16.67
CA LEU A 107 23.57 -2.84 16.58
C LEU A 107 23.18 -2.41 15.16
N VAL A 108 24.03 -1.61 14.51
CA VAL A 108 23.82 -1.15 13.13
C VAL A 108 23.86 -2.34 12.16
N GLU A 109 24.80 -3.27 12.34
CA GLU A 109 24.91 -4.47 11.51
C GLU A 109 23.65 -5.36 11.63
N ILE A 110 23.18 -5.60 12.85
CA ILE A 110 21.94 -6.36 13.11
C ILE A 110 20.74 -5.66 12.47
N TYR A 111 20.62 -4.34 12.62
CA TYR A 111 19.56 -3.56 12.00
C TYR A 111 19.54 -3.70 10.47
N HIS A 112 20.70 -3.58 9.82
CA HIS A 112 20.81 -3.79 8.38
C HIS A 112 20.43 -5.21 7.96
N SER A 113 20.78 -6.23 8.75
CA SER A 113 20.43 -7.63 8.46
C SER A 113 18.90 -7.84 8.43
N PHE A 114 18.16 -7.28 9.40
CA PHE A 114 16.71 -7.37 9.44
C PHE A 114 16.06 -6.55 8.33
N ARG A 115 16.63 -5.40 7.99
CA ARG A 115 16.10 -4.56 6.90
C ARG A 115 16.22 -5.24 5.54
N ARG A 116 17.34 -5.91 5.26
CA ARG A 116 17.54 -6.71 4.04
C ARG A 116 16.59 -7.92 4.00
N ALA A 117 16.38 -8.60 5.13
CA ALA A 117 15.46 -9.73 5.22
C ALA A 117 13.98 -9.35 5.05
N ALA A 118 13.61 -8.11 5.39
CA ALA A 118 12.23 -7.61 5.32
C ALA A 118 11.86 -6.95 3.96
N ALA A 119 12.83 -6.72 3.07
CA ALA A 119 12.55 -6.22 1.72
C ALA A 119 11.91 -7.35 0.88
N PRO A 120 10.78 -7.13 0.20
CA PRO A 120 10.14 -8.17 -0.58
C PRO A 120 11.09 -8.67 -1.66
N THR A 121 11.48 -9.94 -1.56
CA THR A 121 12.37 -10.63 -2.49
C THR A 121 11.72 -10.75 -3.87
N GLY A 122 11.87 -9.71 -4.68
CA GLY A 122 11.55 -9.72 -6.09
C GLY A 122 12.78 -10.11 -6.92
N GLN A 123 13.37 -11.28 -6.67
CA GLN A 123 14.19 -12.03 -7.64
C GLN A 123 14.68 -13.36 -7.05
N ALA A 124 14.22 -14.45 -7.67
CA ALA A 124 14.75 -15.79 -7.47
C ALA A 124 16.00 -15.99 -8.33
N THR A 125 17.12 -16.34 -7.70
CA THR A 125 18.16 -17.18 -8.32
C THR A 125 18.68 -18.14 -7.26
N GLY A 126 18.64 -19.43 -7.59
CA GLY A 126 18.81 -20.53 -6.67
C GLY A 126 20.22 -20.71 -6.12
N GLY A 127 20.27 -21.49 -5.05
CA GLY A 127 21.49 -21.96 -4.41
C GLY A 127 21.16 -22.52 -3.05
N ALA A 128 20.91 -23.83 -2.99
CA ALA A 128 20.62 -24.55 -1.76
C ALA A 128 21.71 -24.31 -0.70
N GLY A 129 21.30 -23.89 0.49
CA GLY A 129 22.11 -23.79 1.70
C GLY A 129 21.29 -24.27 2.92
N PRO A 130 21.93 -24.88 3.92
CA PRO A 130 21.32 -25.90 4.78
C PRO A 130 20.37 -25.32 5.84
N ALA A 131 19.36 -26.11 6.19
CA ALA A 131 18.43 -25.80 7.27
C ALA A 131 19.17 -25.61 8.60
N PRO A 132 18.88 -24.55 9.38
CA PRO A 132 19.35 -24.45 10.75
C PRO A 132 18.54 -25.40 11.64
N ASP A 133 19.27 -26.25 12.36
CA ASP A 133 18.77 -27.17 13.37
C ASP A 133 18.18 -26.36 14.54
N ALA A 134 16.85 -26.26 14.57
CA ALA A 134 16.11 -25.57 15.61
C ALA A 134 15.81 -26.54 16.77
N THR A 135 16.79 -26.77 17.65
CA THR A 135 16.51 -27.29 18.99
C THR A 135 16.10 -26.12 19.89
N ALA A 136 14.80 -25.88 19.99
CA ALA A 136 14.21 -25.05 21.05
C ALA A 136 13.72 -25.95 22.21
N PRO A 137 14.01 -25.63 23.48
CA PRO A 137 13.47 -26.39 24.60
C PRO A 137 11.99 -26.07 24.82
N ARG A 138 11.18 -27.12 24.97
CA ARG A 138 9.75 -27.10 25.27
C ARG A 138 9.52 -26.55 26.69
N PRO A 139 8.64 -25.54 26.90
CA PRO A 139 8.27 -25.13 28.26
C PRO A 139 7.23 -26.11 28.83
N GLU A 140 7.46 -26.59 30.05
CA GLU A 140 6.52 -27.44 30.78
C GLU A 140 5.29 -26.64 31.27
N PRO A 141 4.07 -27.23 31.24
CA PRO A 141 2.87 -26.57 31.74
C PRO A 141 2.80 -26.64 33.27
N ARG A 142 2.56 -25.50 33.91
CA ARG A 142 2.28 -25.40 35.36
C ARG A 142 0.86 -25.90 35.66
N PRO A 143 0.62 -26.62 36.77
CA PRO A 143 -0.70 -27.05 37.16
C PRO A 143 -1.48 -25.88 37.78
N GLY A 144 -2.70 -25.62 37.27
CA GLY A 144 -3.64 -24.70 37.88
C GLY A 144 -4.50 -25.38 38.96
N PRO A 145 -4.88 -24.68 40.04
CA PRO A 145 -5.87 -25.20 40.98
C PRO A 145 -7.30 -24.96 40.47
N SER A 146 -8.09 -26.03 40.53
CA SER A 146 -9.53 -26.08 40.23
C SER A 146 -10.37 -25.10 41.04
N PRO A 147 -11.50 -24.62 40.50
CA PRO A 147 -12.67 -24.32 41.30
C PRO A 147 -13.75 -25.39 41.08
N ASP A 148 -14.13 -25.98 42.20
CA ASP A 148 -15.22 -26.91 42.40
C ASP A 148 -16.55 -26.28 41.95
N GLY A 149 -17.36 -27.07 41.26
CA GLY A 149 -18.68 -26.65 40.81
C GLY A 149 -19.72 -26.88 41.88
N THR A 150 -20.61 -25.93 42.11
CA THR A 150 -21.96 -26.24 42.58
C THR A 150 -22.96 -25.33 41.88
N ARG A 151 -23.87 -25.99 41.17
CA ARG A 151 -25.05 -25.46 40.48
C ARG A 151 -26.06 -24.87 41.47
N GLN A 152 -26.81 -23.87 41.02
CA GLN A 152 -28.28 -23.78 41.17
C GLN A 152 -28.76 -22.65 40.22
N ASP A 153 -29.51 -22.91 39.14
CA ASP A 153 -30.95 -23.20 39.02
C ASP A 153 -31.82 -21.91 39.12
N HIS A 154 -32.85 -21.82 38.26
CA HIS A 154 -33.91 -20.79 38.05
C HIS A 154 -33.72 -19.98 36.74
N ALA A 155 -34.34 -20.34 35.61
CA ALA A 155 -35.78 -20.33 35.26
C ALA A 155 -36.37 -18.92 35.15
N GLU A 156 -36.58 -18.41 33.94
CA GLU A 156 -37.89 -17.96 33.44
C GLU A 156 -37.83 -17.54 31.96
N GLN A 157 -38.99 -17.64 31.33
CA GLN A 157 -39.24 -17.75 29.89
C GLN A 157 -39.79 -16.40 29.34
N PRO A 158 -40.25 -16.30 28.07
CA PRO A 158 -39.90 -15.22 27.14
C PRO A 158 -40.92 -14.06 27.07
N GLY A 159 -40.49 -12.94 26.51
CA GLY A 159 -41.34 -11.78 26.22
C GLY A 159 -41.07 -11.20 24.83
N SER A 160 -41.96 -11.53 23.90
CA SER A 160 -42.16 -10.90 22.59
C SER A 160 -42.58 -9.43 22.71
N GLY A 161 -42.06 -8.57 21.83
CA GLY A 161 -42.52 -7.21 21.64
C GLY A 161 -42.19 -6.71 20.24
N GLN A 162 -43.07 -7.05 19.29
CA GLN A 162 -43.26 -6.33 18.03
C GLN A 162 -44.03 -5.04 18.32
N ASP A 163 -43.60 -3.94 17.72
CA ASP A 163 -44.43 -2.85 17.17
C ASP A 163 -43.44 -1.75 16.74
N GLY A 164 -43.49 -1.15 15.56
CA GLY A 164 -44.56 -1.07 14.59
C GLY A 164 -44.26 0.19 13.78
N SER A 165 -44.61 0.13 12.49
CA SER A 165 -45.28 1.18 11.70
C SER A 165 -44.61 2.56 11.56
N ASP A 166 -44.76 3.31 10.49
CA ASP A 166 -45.40 3.22 9.17
C ASP A 166 -44.95 4.52 8.44
N ASP A 167 -45.39 4.69 7.20
CA ASP A 167 -45.56 5.98 6.51
C ASP A 167 -44.30 6.68 5.99
N ASP A 168 -44.26 7.30 4.81
CA ASP A 168 -45.26 7.48 3.75
C ASP A 168 -44.48 8.00 2.53
N SER A 169 -44.80 7.51 1.34
CA SER A 169 -44.47 8.19 0.08
C SER A 169 -45.79 8.76 -0.43
N PRO A 170 -45.88 10.05 -0.78
CA PRO A 170 -46.06 10.34 -2.21
C PRO A 170 -45.57 11.73 -2.67
N GLY A 171 -45.35 11.86 -3.98
CA GLY A 171 -45.18 13.17 -4.64
C GLY A 171 -44.53 13.08 -6.02
N ARG A 172 -45.13 12.37 -6.98
CA ARG A 172 -45.92 12.92 -8.11
C ARG A 172 -45.24 14.00 -8.97
N ALA A 173 -45.21 13.67 -10.26
CA ALA A 173 -44.85 14.44 -11.44
C ALA A 173 -45.61 15.77 -11.64
N ARG A 174 -44.94 16.73 -12.31
CA ARG A 174 -45.44 17.66 -13.36
C ARG A 174 -44.20 18.04 -14.21
N SER A 175 -44.05 17.76 -15.51
CA SER A 175 -44.83 18.16 -16.69
C SER A 175 -45.20 19.65 -16.71
N THR A 176 -44.36 20.42 -17.38
CA THR A 176 -44.64 21.62 -18.18
C THR A 176 -43.55 21.58 -19.29
N ASP A 177 -43.83 21.17 -20.53
CA ASP A 177 -44.49 21.98 -21.57
C ASP A 177 -44.14 23.45 -21.44
N ASP A 178 -43.25 23.97 -22.30
CA ASP A 178 -43.56 25.16 -23.10
C ASP A 178 -42.50 25.46 -24.18
N GLN A 179 -42.97 25.49 -25.42
CA GLN A 179 -42.73 26.45 -26.51
C GLN A 179 -41.30 26.65 -27.07
N THR A 180 -41.04 26.35 -28.36
CA THR A 180 -41.56 26.93 -29.62
C THR A 180 -40.74 28.13 -30.10
N GLU A 181 -40.30 28.04 -31.38
CA GLU A 181 -39.82 29.10 -32.30
C GLU A 181 -38.56 29.87 -31.86
N LYS A 182 -37.47 29.89 -32.63
CA LYS A 182 -37.38 30.31 -34.04
C LYS A 182 -36.03 29.93 -34.64
#